data_AF-A0A7V1FW18-F1
#
_entry.id   AF-A0A7V1FW18-F1
#
_cell.length_a   1.000
_cell.length_b   1.000
_cell.length_c   1.000
_cell.angle_alpha   90.00
_cell.angle_beta   90.00
_cell.angle_gamma   90.00
#
_symmetry.space_group_name_H-M   'P 1'
#
loop_
_entity.id
_entity.type
_entity.pdbx_description
1 polymer ?
#
loop_
_entity_poly.entity_id
_entity_poly.type
_entity_poly.pdbx_seq_one_letter_code
_entity_poly.pdbx_strand_id
1 'polypeptide(L)'
;MDSGLVFIMSHIDIEGELPIEIIKDHCIRRASDEQISSIRNYLEQLRGGRPGFFWPRYDSLVKEERYEGKTSYHFKELPKEQWKYWVITFEGYNHHIHDIEYVALLLENDLDFGFTFIYNKPSQQGEIYATSLPGFNIYNKYTSSDIATSNAITIKSKELESIGTYYSWYKDIPEEYNFIEHAVKNFSSLRSIPRGSELIVVGYFSIIESLVTHPPRLTETLDSISHQLRNKMILLGKRFSRKINPESYFLPINTEQLWSKLYGYRSCLAHGSKANFQNNFRALKNQDMIVAFLKENIKELLLLSMQQPEFINDLKKC
;
A
#
# COMPACT_ATOMS: atom_id res chain seq x y z
N MET A 1 15.96 17.33 -23.12
CA MET A 1 15.57 17.12 -21.72
C MET A 1 15.51 15.63 -21.51
N ASP A 2 15.96 15.16 -20.37
CA ASP A 2 15.84 13.75 -20.01
C ASP A 2 14.38 13.41 -19.76
N SER A 3 14.07 12.12 -19.74
CA SER A 3 12.75 11.62 -19.37
C SER A 3 12.90 10.28 -18.67
N GLY A 4 11.83 9.75 -18.10
CA GLY A 4 11.89 8.43 -17.52
C GLY A 4 10.56 7.73 -17.44
N LEU A 5 10.64 6.47 -17.01
CA LEU A 5 9.48 5.68 -16.65
C LEU A 5 9.74 4.92 -15.37
N VAL A 6 8.68 4.71 -14.61
CA VAL A 6 8.65 3.81 -13.46
C VAL A 6 7.79 2.62 -13.83
N PHE A 7 8.33 1.42 -13.66
CA PHE A 7 7.56 0.18 -13.82
C PHE A 7 6.64 -0.03 -12.62
N ILE A 8 5.35 -0.24 -12.87
CA ILE A 8 4.38 -0.62 -11.84
C ILE A 8 4.54 -2.12 -11.61
N MET A 9 5.07 -2.50 -10.44
CA MET A 9 5.37 -3.90 -10.14
C MET A 9 4.14 -4.67 -9.65
N SER A 10 3.11 -3.96 -9.17
CA SER A 10 1.81 -4.56 -8.87
C SER A 10 1.28 -5.36 -10.06
N HIS A 11 0.88 -6.62 -9.80
CA HIS A 11 0.25 -7.47 -10.80
C HIS A 11 -1.22 -7.05 -10.93
N ILE A 12 -1.47 -6.06 -11.79
CA ILE A 12 -2.78 -5.44 -11.94
C ILE A 12 -3.26 -5.46 -13.38
N ASP A 13 -4.57 -5.40 -13.55
CA ASP A 13 -5.20 -5.11 -14.83
C ASP A 13 -5.97 -3.80 -14.70
N ILE A 14 -5.86 -2.91 -15.68
CA ILE A 14 -6.48 -1.59 -15.62
C ILE A 14 -7.73 -1.59 -16.48
N GLU A 15 -8.88 -1.40 -15.84
CA GLU A 15 -10.19 -1.29 -16.49
C GLU A 15 -10.54 0.20 -16.66
N GLY A 16 -10.63 0.67 -17.89
CA GLY A 16 -11.04 2.04 -18.21
C GLY A 16 -10.22 2.69 -19.32
N GLU A 17 -10.32 4.01 -19.44
CA GLU A 17 -9.60 4.79 -20.44
C GLU A 17 -8.14 5.02 -20.03
N LEU A 18 -7.24 4.95 -21.01
CA LEU A 18 -5.80 5.17 -20.88
C LEU A 18 -5.32 6.03 -22.06
N PRO A 19 -4.26 6.85 -21.90
CA PRO A 19 -3.46 7.05 -20.68
C PRO A 19 -4.18 7.88 -19.62
N ILE A 20 -3.78 7.73 -18.35
CA ILE A 20 -4.30 8.52 -17.22
C ILE A 20 -3.21 9.47 -16.76
N GLU A 21 -3.41 10.77 -16.90
CA GLU A 21 -2.55 11.77 -16.29
C GLU A 21 -2.89 11.90 -14.79
N ILE A 22 -1.96 11.49 -13.93
CA ILE A 22 -2.17 11.49 -12.47
C ILE A 22 -1.72 12.80 -11.83
N ILE A 23 -0.64 13.39 -12.32
CA ILE A 23 -0.23 14.77 -12.06
C ILE A 23 0.38 15.31 -13.34
N LYS A 24 0.62 16.62 -13.41
CA LYS A 24 1.25 17.24 -14.57
C LYS A 24 2.52 16.48 -15.00
N ASP A 25 2.59 16.17 -16.28
CA ASP A 25 3.71 15.46 -16.92
C ASP A 25 3.93 14.02 -16.39
N HIS A 26 2.97 13.43 -15.64
CA HIS A 26 3.02 12.07 -15.13
C HIS A 26 1.81 11.25 -15.58
N CYS A 27 2.06 10.25 -16.43
CA CYS A 27 0.98 9.46 -17.03
C CYS A 27 1.13 7.97 -16.77
N ILE A 28 0.07 7.34 -16.27
CA ILE A 28 -0.07 5.88 -16.26
C ILE A 28 -0.50 5.43 -17.65
N ARG A 29 0.26 4.49 -18.23
CA ARG A 29 -0.08 3.87 -19.52
C ARG A 29 0.50 2.48 -19.66
N ARG A 30 0.07 1.78 -20.71
CA ARG A 30 0.73 0.55 -21.16
C ARG A 30 2.15 0.85 -21.64
N ALA A 31 3.09 -0.01 -21.31
CA ALA A 31 4.45 0.04 -21.85
C ALA A 31 4.44 -0.24 -23.36
N SER A 32 5.31 0.43 -24.12
CA SER A 32 5.58 0.10 -25.53
C SER A 32 6.35 -1.21 -25.65
N ASP A 33 6.49 -1.73 -26.86
CA ASP A 33 7.22 -2.97 -27.14
C ASP A 33 8.69 -2.92 -26.71
N GLU A 34 9.34 -1.79 -26.96
CA GLU A 34 10.72 -1.52 -26.57
C GLU A 34 10.84 -1.44 -25.04
N GLN A 35 9.85 -0.82 -24.39
CA GLN A 35 9.80 -0.70 -22.93
C GLN A 35 9.55 -2.07 -22.28
N ILE A 36 8.64 -2.88 -22.82
CA ILE A 36 8.39 -4.25 -22.35
C ILE A 36 9.66 -5.08 -22.48
N SER A 37 10.36 -4.99 -23.62
CA SER A 37 11.62 -5.70 -23.85
C SER A 37 12.68 -5.31 -22.80
N SER A 38 12.79 -4.01 -22.52
CA SER A 38 13.71 -3.47 -21.50
C SER A 38 13.33 -3.93 -20.08
N ILE A 39 12.05 -3.87 -19.73
CA ILE A 39 11.50 -4.33 -18.44
C ILE A 39 11.78 -5.81 -18.23
N ARG A 40 11.49 -6.66 -19.22
CA ARG A 40 11.72 -8.10 -19.14
C ARG A 40 13.20 -8.42 -18.96
N ASN A 41 14.07 -7.78 -19.74
CA ASN A 41 15.52 -7.95 -19.59
C ASN A 41 15.99 -7.56 -18.19
N TYR A 42 15.50 -6.44 -17.65
CA TYR A 42 15.87 -6.00 -16.31
C TYR A 42 15.35 -6.92 -15.20
N LEU A 43 14.10 -7.39 -15.30
CA LEU A 43 13.55 -8.40 -14.38
C LEU A 43 14.38 -9.69 -14.39
N GLU A 44 14.82 -10.14 -15.57
CA GLU A 44 15.70 -11.31 -15.71
C GLU A 44 17.09 -11.09 -15.08
N GLN A 45 17.66 -9.89 -15.25
CA GLN A 45 18.91 -9.51 -14.57
C GLN A 45 18.75 -9.50 -13.05
N LEU A 46 17.66 -8.93 -12.53
CA LEU A 46 17.35 -8.90 -11.09
C LEU A 46 17.11 -10.30 -10.50
N ARG A 47 16.63 -11.26 -11.30
CA ARG A 47 16.52 -12.67 -10.88
C ARG A 47 17.89 -13.29 -10.66
N GLY A 48 18.90 -12.86 -11.42
CA GLY A 48 20.29 -13.36 -11.30
C GLY A 48 20.39 -14.88 -11.48
N GLY A 49 19.51 -15.49 -12.27
CA GLY A 49 19.51 -16.94 -12.54
C GLY A 49 19.10 -17.82 -11.35
N ARG A 50 18.58 -17.26 -10.25
CA ARG A 50 18.21 -18.04 -9.06
C ARG A 50 16.98 -18.93 -9.34
N PRO A 51 17.09 -20.26 -9.22
CA PRO A 51 15.95 -21.16 -9.42
C PRO A 51 14.90 -20.95 -8.32
N GLY A 52 13.62 -20.99 -8.69
CA GLY A 52 12.50 -20.82 -7.76
C GLY A 52 12.04 -19.37 -7.51
N PHE A 53 12.80 -18.36 -7.98
CA PHE A 53 12.38 -16.96 -7.94
C PHE A 53 11.67 -16.61 -9.24
N PHE A 54 10.38 -16.30 -9.14
CA PHE A 54 9.57 -15.89 -10.28
C PHE A 54 8.92 -14.56 -9.99
N TRP A 55 8.96 -13.67 -10.98
CA TRP A 55 8.12 -12.49 -11.01
C TRP A 55 6.69 -12.90 -11.36
N PRO A 56 5.69 -12.05 -11.07
CA PRO A 56 4.37 -12.23 -11.65
C PRO A 56 4.49 -12.36 -13.17
N ARG A 57 3.75 -13.29 -13.75
CA ARG A 57 3.70 -13.49 -15.20
C ARG A 57 2.78 -12.45 -15.81
N TYR A 58 3.29 -11.24 -16.03
CA TYR A 58 2.53 -10.11 -16.59
C TYR A 58 1.95 -10.40 -17.99
N ASP A 59 2.44 -11.43 -18.67
CA ASP A 59 2.03 -11.88 -20.01
C ASP A 59 1.13 -13.12 -19.99
N SER A 60 0.66 -13.58 -18.82
CA SER A 60 -0.09 -14.83 -18.69
C SER A 60 -1.26 -14.74 -17.70
N LEU A 61 -2.16 -15.72 -17.79
CA LEU A 61 -3.15 -16.05 -16.75
C LEU A 61 -2.67 -17.24 -15.95
N VAL A 62 -2.92 -17.22 -14.64
CA VAL A 62 -2.63 -18.35 -13.77
C VAL A 62 -3.89 -19.19 -13.60
N LYS A 63 -3.79 -20.47 -13.95
CA LYS A 63 -4.77 -21.50 -13.66
C LYS A 63 -4.27 -22.36 -12.51
N GLU A 64 -5.03 -22.37 -11.43
CA GLU A 64 -4.80 -23.24 -10.29
C GLU A 64 -5.53 -24.56 -10.49
N GLU A 65 -4.82 -25.67 -10.42
CA GLU A 65 -5.40 -27.02 -10.43
C GLU A 65 -5.08 -27.72 -9.10
N ARG A 66 -6.11 -28.28 -8.47
CA ARG A 66 -5.98 -29.00 -7.20
C ARG A 66 -6.26 -30.47 -7.43
N TYR A 67 -5.29 -31.33 -7.12
CA TYR A 67 -5.42 -32.78 -7.21
C TYR A 67 -4.79 -33.46 -6.00
N GLU A 68 -5.55 -34.31 -5.29
CA GLU A 68 -5.09 -35.08 -4.13
C GLU A 68 -4.33 -34.26 -3.07
N GLY A 69 -4.78 -33.03 -2.79
CA GLY A 69 -4.16 -32.14 -1.81
C GLY A 69 -2.87 -31.45 -2.27
N LYS A 70 -2.48 -31.62 -3.54
CA LYS A 70 -1.43 -30.84 -4.20
C LYS A 70 -2.06 -29.76 -5.08
N THR A 71 -1.44 -28.58 -5.06
CA THR A 71 -1.79 -27.47 -5.96
C THR A 71 -0.72 -27.34 -7.03
N SER A 72 -1.11 -27.41 -8.30
CA SER A 72 -0.28 -27.07 -9.45
C SER A 72 -0.76 -25.77 -10.08
N TYR A 73 0.20 -25.01 -10.61
CA TYR A 73 -0.08 -23.75 -11.31
C TYR A 73 0.30 -23.91 -12.77
N HIS A 74 -0.65 -23.65 -13.65
CA HIS A 74 -0.48 -23.64 -15.09
C HIS A 74 -0.61 -22.21 -15.62
N PHE A 75 0.24 -21.85 -16.57
CA PHE A 75 0.25 -20.51 -17.15
C PHE A 75 -0.31 -20.58 -18.57
N LYS A 76 -1.35 -19.80 -18.84
CA LYS A 76 -1.89 -19.62 -20.18
C LYS A 76 -1.41 -18.27 -20.70
N GLU A 77 -0.61 -18.26 -21.76
CA GLU A 77 -0.16 -17.03 -22.40
C GLU A 77 -1.35 -16.17 -22.85
N LEU A 78 -1.19 -14.86 -22.68
CA LEU A 78 -2.15 -13.86 -23.09
C LEU A 78 -1.74 -13.28 -24.46
N PRO A 79 -2.73 -12.86 -25.28
CA PRO A 79 -2.49 -11.93 -26.36
C PRO A 79 -1.78 -10.68 -25.84
N LYS A 80 -0.93 -10.07 -26.67
CA LYS A 80 -0.05 -8.96 -26.29
C LYS A 80 -0.83 -7.75 -25.78
N GLU A 81 -2.01 -7.52 -26.34
CA GLU A 81 -2.95 -6.45 -25.99
C GLU A 81 -3.52 -6.61 -24.57
N GLN A 82 -3.36 -7.80 -23.97
CA GLN A 82 -3.78 -8.13 -22.62
C GLN A 82 -2.60 -8.26 -21.65
N TRP A 83 -1.35 -7.99 -22.09
CA TRP A 83 -0.20 -8.01 -21.20
C TRP A 83 -0.22 -6.84 -20.22
N LYS A 84 0.16 -7.12 -18.98
CA LYS A 84 -0.02 -6.25 -17.81
C LYS A 84 1.26 -5.48 -17.47
N TYR A 85 1.96 -5.00 -18.50
CA TYR A 85 3.13 -4.15 -18.33
C TYR A 85 2.70 -2.69 -18.31
N TRP A 86 2.58 -2.14 -17.10
CA TRP A 86 2.13 -0.77 -16.86
C TRP A 86 3.30 0.10 -16.39
N VAL A 87 3.32 1.35 -16.84
CA VAL A 87 4.37 2.31 -16.49
C VAL A 87 3.78 3.66 -16.12
N ILE A 88 4.48 4.39 -15.25
CA ILE A 88 4.30 5.83 -15.04
C ILE A 88 5.40 6.54 -15.81
N THR A 89 5.06 7.28 -16.84
CA THR A 89 6.03 8.10 -17.60
C THR A 89 6.16 9.49 -17.01
N PHE A 90 7.34 10.09 -17.13
CA PHE A 90 7.58 11.47 -16.76
C PHE A 90 8.61 12.16 -17.65
N GLU A 91 8.52 13.49 -17.73
CA GLU A 91 9.49 14.34 -18.42
C GLU A 91 10.41 15.05 -17.41
N GLY A 92 11.69 15.18 -17.77
CA GLY A 92 12.70 15.85 -16.96
C GLY A 92 13.06 15.10 -15.67
N TYR A 93 13.50 15.87 -14.67
CA TYR A 93 13.88 15.35 -13.37
C TYR A 93 12.66 15.07 -12.49
N ASN A 94 12.50 13.81 -12.07
CA ASN A 94 11.34 13.39 -11.30
C ASN A 94 11.53 13.57 -9.79
N HIS A 95 11.23 14.77 -9.31
CA HIS A 95 11.20 15.08 -7.88
C HIS A 95 9.88 14.72 -7.20
N HIS A 96 8.88 14.26 -7.97
CA HIS A 96 7.54 13.98 -7.46
C HIS A 96 7.31 12.49 -7.17
N ILE A 97 8.14 11.59 -7.70
CA ILE A 97 7.84 10.15 -7.68
C ILE A 97 7.65 9.57 -6.28
N HIS A 98 8.42 10.04 -5.29
CA HIS A 98 8.27 9.58 -3.92
C HIS A 98 6.96 10.05 -3.30
N ASP A 99 6.57 11.30 -3.57
CA ASP A 99 5.29 11.85 -3.12
C ASP A 99 4.11 11.13 -3.79
N ILE A 100 4.23 10.82 -5.10
CA ILE A 100 3.26 9.99 -5.82
C ILE A 100 3.18 8.59 -5.21
N GLU A 101 4.32 7.97 -4.91
CA GLU A 101 4.35 6.64 -4.29
C GLU A 101 3.64 6.65 -2.92
N TYR A 102 3.88 7.68 -2.10
CA TYR A 102 3.22 7.81 -0.81
C TYR A 102 1.70 7.82 -0.91
N VAL A 103 1.14 8.60 -1.84
CA VAL A 103 -0.31 8.72 -1.98
C VAL A 103 -0.93 7.56 -2.76
N ALA A 104 -0.18 6.93 -3.67
CA ALA A 104 -0.63 5.74 -4.38
C ALA A 104 -0.81 4.53 -3.44
N LEU A 105 -0.13 4.51 -2.29
CA LEU A 105 -0.36 3.52 -1.24
C LEU A 105 -1.70 3.67 -0.51
N LEU A 106 -2.39 4.80 -0.68
CA LEU A 106 -3.67 5.08 -0.04
C LEU A 106 -4.86 4.62 -0.88
N LEU A 107 -4.62 4.16 -2.11
CA LEU A 107 -5.60 3.50 -2.99
C LEU A 107 -6.20 2.25 -2.34
N GLU A 108 -7.32 1.77 -2.87
CA GLU A 108 -8.00 0.58 -2.34
C GLU A 108 -7.11 -0.63 -2.57
N ASN A 109 -6.62 -0.73 -3.79
CA ASN A 109 -5.60 -1.69 -4.18
C ASN A 109 -4.23 -1.02 -4.16
N ASP A 110 -3.27 -1.61 -3.43
CA ASP A 110 -1.93 -1.05 -3.37
C ASP A 110 -1.28 -1.00 -4.76
N LEU A 111 -0.73 0.16 -5.09
CA LEU A 111 0.11 0.34 -6.25
C LEU A 111 1.57 0.43 -5.82
N ASP A 112 2.35 -0.61 -6.11
CA ASP A 112 3.78 -0.66 -5.80
C ASP A 112 4.62 -0.31 -7.01
N PHE A 113 5.58 0.58 -6.81
CA PHE A 113 6.55 0.96 -7.84
C PHE A 113 7.78 0.07 -7.73
N GLY A 114 8.22 -0.45 -8.88
CA GLY A 114 9.36 -1.34 -8.98
C GLY A 114 10.65 -0.55 -9.17
N PHE A 115 11.05 -0.40 -10.41
CA PHE A 115 12.28 0.28 -10.80
C PHE A 115 12.00 1.38 -11.82
N THR A 116 12.97 2.27 -11.97
CA THR A 116 12.92 3.42 -12.86
C THR A 116 13.96 3.24 -13.97
N PHE A 117 13.59 3.59 -15.20
CA PHE A 117 14.53 3.82 -16.29
C PHE A 117 14.60 5.31 -16.60
N ILE A 118 15.81 5.84 -16.75
CA ILE A 118 16.05 7.22 -17.17
C ILE A 118 16.66 7.21 -18.57
N TYR A 119 16.03 7.99 -19.44
CA TYR A 119 16.35 8.13 -20.86
C TYR A 119 17.01 9.48 -21.13
N ASN A 120 17.99 9.48 -22.04
CA ASN A 120 18.72 10.70 -22.42
C ASN A 120 17.97 11.61 -23.43
N LYS A 121 16.76 11.23 -23.83
CA LYS A 121 15.88 12.04 -24.68
C LYS A 121 14.47 12.15 -24.09
N PRO A 122 13.67 13.15 -24.50
CA PRO A 122 12.27 13.28 -24.09
C PRO A 122 11.42 12.07 -24.50
N SER A 123 10.26 11.93 -23.88
CA SER A 123 9.23 10.94 -24.25
C SER A 123 9.70 9.48 -24.20
N GLN A 124 10.60 9.18 -23.26
CA GLN A 124 11.19 7.87 -23.01
C GLN A 124 11.82 7.25 -24.27
N GLN A 125 12.49 8.10 -25.06
CA GLN A 125 13.22 7.71 -26.26
C GLN A 125 14.74 7.73 -26.03
N GLY A 126 15.49 7.16 -26.97
CA GLY A 126 16.95 7.13 -26.89
C GLY A 126 17.46 6.00 -25.99
N GLU A 127 18.60 6.24 -25.35
CA GLU A 127 19.29 5.23 -24.55
C GLU A 127 18.92 5.36 -23.06
N ILE A 128 18.74 4.22 -22.40
CA ILE A 128 18.62 4.14 -20.95
C ILE A 128 20.03 4.32 -20.38
N TYR A 129 20.28 5.44 -19.71
CA TYR A 129 21.60 5.74 -19.14
C TYR A 129 21.66 5.53 -17.61
N ALA A 130 20.51 5.40 -16.95
CA ALA A 130 20.43 5.08 -15.53
C ALA A 130 19.21 4.21 -15.22
N THR A 131 19.37 3.36 -14.20
CA THR A 131 18.29 2.52 -13.65
C THR A 131 18.30 2.59 -12.12
N SER A 132 17.13 2.48 -11.49
CA SER A 132 17.02 2.28 -10.04
C SER A 132 16.70 0.83 -9.72
N LEU A 133 17.07 0.37 -8.52
CA LEU A 133 16.67 -0.94 -8.02
C LEU A 133 15.31 -0.82 -7.32
N PRO A 134 14.46 -1.87 -7.38
CA PRO A 134 13.29 -1.93 -6.53
C PRO A 134 13.70 -1.99 -5.06
N GLY A 135 12.88 -1.39 -4.19
CA GLY A 135 13.05 -1.53 -2.74
C GLY A 135 13.07 -3.01 -2.34
N PHE A 136 13.94 -3.40 -1.42
CA PHE A 136 14.18 -4.82 -1.06
C PHE A 136 12.89 -5.58 -0.67
N ASN A 137 11.97 -4.94 0.04
CA ASN A 137 10.71 -5.58 0.43
C ASN A 137 9.72 -5.70 -0.73
N ILE A 138 9.79 -4.79 -1.70
CA ILE A 138 9.01 -4.86 -2.94
C ILE A 138 9.54 -5.98 -3.82
N TYR A 139 10.87 -6.10 -3.96
CA TYR A 139 11.50 -7.28 -4.54
C TYR A 139 10.98 -8.57 -3.88
N ASN A 140 11.13 -8.72 -2.56
CA ASN A 140 10.72 -9.94 -1.84
C ASN A 140 9.22 -10.24 -1.97
N LYS A 141 8.36 -9.21 -1.93
CA LYS A 141 6.90 -9.35 -2.11
C LYS A 141 6.60 -10.02 -3.45
N TYR A 142 7.13 -9.48 -4.55
CA TYR A 142 6.77 -9.94 -5.89
C TYR A 142 7.55 -11.15 -6.37
N THR A 143 8.62 -11.55 -5.68
CA THR A 143 9.28 -12.84 -5.90
C THR A 143 8.73 -13.96 -5.02
N SER A 144 7.80 -13.68 -4.11
CA SER A 144 7.15 -14.73 -3.30
C SER A 144 6.26 -15.61 -4.17
N SER A 145 6.17 -16.91 -3.86
CA SER A 145 5.36 -17.86 -4.61
C SER A 145 3.91 -17.37 -4.73
N ASP A 146 3.31 -16.94 -3.62
CA ASP A 146 1.90 -16.53 -3.54
C ASP A 146 1.56 -15.41 -4.54
N ILE A 147 2.44 -14.41 -4.66
CA ILE A 147 2.24 -13.27 -5.56
C ILE A 147 2.64 -13.62 -7.00
N ALA A 148 3.73 -14.36 -7.17
CA ALA A 148 4.20 -14.77 -8.50
C ALA A 148 3.19 -15.68 -9.23
N THR A 149 2.39 -16.43 -8.47
CA THR A 149 1.33 -17.30 -8.98
C THR A 149 -0.07 -16.73 -8.76
N SER A 150 -0.21 -15.46 -8.38
CA SER A 150 -1.55 -14.85 -8.28
C SER A 150 -2.05 -14.38 -9.63
N ASN A 151 -3.37 -14.37 -9.81
CA ASN A 151 -3.97 -13.60 -10.88
C ASN A 151 -3.84 -12.10 -10.58
N ALA A 152 -3.93 -11.30 -11.63
CA ALA A 152 -3.88 -9.86 -11.52
C ALA A 152 -5.14 -9.32 -10.83
N ILE A 153 -4.99 -8.25 -10.05
CA ILE A 153 -6.10 -7.53 -9.45
C ILE A 153 -6.60 -6.48 -10.44
N THR A 154 -7.89 -6.46 -10.73
CA THR A 154 -8.49 -5.42 -11.58
C THR A 154 -8.63 -4.13 -10.78
N ILE A 155 -8.08 -3.04 -11.34
CA ILE A 155 -8.17 -1.68 -10.81
C ILE A 155 -8.85 -0.81 -11.86
N LYS A 156 -9.80 0.04 -11.43
CA LYS A 156 -10.49 0.96 -12.34
C LYS A 156 -9.66 2.20 -12.59
N SER A 157 -9.69 2.76 -13.81
CA SER A 157 -8.98 4.00 -14.15
C SER A 157 -9.29 5.13 -13.17
N LYS A 158 -10.56 5.25 -12.76
CA LYS A 158 -11.03 6.24 -11.77
C LYS A 158 -10.36 6.12 -10.39
N GLU A 159 -9.99 4.91 -9.97
CA GLU A 159 -9.21 4.72 -8.74
C GLU A 159 -7.81 5.34 -8.93
N LEU A 160 -7.17 5.10 -10.07
CA LEU A 160 -5.86 5.66 -10.38
C LEU A 160 -5.88 7.19 -10.56
N GLU A 161 -6.95 7.76 -11.13
CA GLU A 161 -7.17 9.21 -11.21
C GLU A 161 -7.19 9.87 -9.82
N SER A 162 -7.59 9.13 -8.78
CA SER A 162 -7.62 9.64 -7.40
C SER A 162 -6.22 9.96 -6.88
N ILE A 163 -5.15 9.39 -7.47
CA ILE A 163 -3.76 9.71 -7.12
C ILE A 163 -3.51 11.22 -7.22
N GLY A 164 -4.01 11.88 -8.28
CA GLY A 164 -3.81 13.32 -8.45
C GLY A 164 -4.48 14.16 -7.37
N THR A 165 -5.67 13.74 -6.95
CA THR A 165 -6.40 14.39 -5.85
C THR A 165 -5.67 14.20 -4.53
N TYR A 166 -5.23 12.97 -4.23
CA TYR A 166 -4.49 12.67 -3.00
C TYR A 166 -3.14 13.37 -2.96
N TYR A 167 -2.47 13.45 -4.11
CA TYR A 167 -1.23 14.20 -4.27
C TYR A 167 -1.44 15.69 -3.93
N SER A 168 -2.48 16.33 -4.47
CA SER A 168 -2.81 17.72 -4.12
C SER A 168 -3.00 17.88 -2.62
N TRP A 169 -3.85 17.05 -2.01
CA TRP A 169 -4.08 17.11 -0.55
C TRP A 169 -2.80 16.93 0.25
N TYR A 170 -1.89 16.05 -0.18
CA TYR A 170 -0.61 15.84 0.47
C TYR A 170 0.33 17.05 0.32
N LYS A 171 0.37 17.70 -0.85
CA LYS A 171 1.18 18.91 -1.06
C LYS A 171 0.63 20.14 -0.36
N ASP A 172 -0.68 20.18 -0.14
CA ASP A 172 -1.38 21.30 0.47
C ASP A 172 -1.50 21.19 2.00
N ILE A 173 -0.86 20.19 2.64
CA ILE A 173 -0.83 20.06 4.11
C ILE A 173 -0.16 21.31 4.71
N PRO A 174 -0.86 22.09 5.54
CA PRO A 174 -0.27 23.24 6.23
C PRO A 174 0.86 22.83 7.19
N GLU A 175 1.85 23.70 7.36
CA GLU A 175 3.05 23.43 8.18
C GLU A 175 2.70 23.10 9.64
N GLU A 176 1.67 23.74 10.20
CA GLU A 176 1.18 23.46 11.56
C GLU A 176 0.60 22.05 11.73
N TYR A 177 0.30 21.35 10.63
CA TYR A 177 -0.20 19.98 10.60
C TYR A 177 0.80 18.98 10.02
N ASN A 178 2.11 19.29 10.08
CA ASN A 178 3.20 18.43 9.58
C ASN A 178 3.19 16.99 10.13
N PHE A 179 2.56 16.74 11.28
CA PHE A 179 2.41 15.40 11.84
C PHE A 179 1.64 14.47 10.89
N ILE A 180 0.78 15.01 10.02
CA ILE A 180 0.07 14.26 8.98
C ILE A 180 1.02 13.82 7.88
N GLU A 181 1.87 14.73 7.38
CA GLU A 181 2.91 14.40 6.40
C GLU A 181 3.87 13.33 6.97
N HIS A 182 4.28 13.49 8.23
CA HIS A 182 5.08 12.48 8.93
C HIS A 182 4.37 11.13 9.03
N ALA A 183 3.06 11.11 9.31
CA ALA A 183 2.28 9.88 9.37
C ALA A 183 2.21 9.17 8.00
N VAL A 184 2.04 9.91 6.90
CA VAL A 184 2.07 9.38 5.51
C VAL A 184 3.43 8.75 5.20
N LYS A 185 4.53 9.46 5.48
CA LYS A 185 5.90 8.95 5.25
C LYS A 185 6.19 7.72 6.10
N ASN A 186 5.76 7.71 7.36
CA ASN A 186 5.89 6.57 8.25
C ASN A 186 5.09 5.37 7.74
N PHE A 187 3.87 5.57 7.25
CA PHE A 187 3.06 4.51 6.66
C PHE A 187 3.76 3.83 5.48
N SER A 188 4.35 4.62 4.58
CA SER A 188 5.18 4.09 3.49
C SER A 188 6.39 3.33 4.02
N SER A 189 7.08 3.89 5.02
CA SER A 189 8.27 3.29 5.63
C SER A 189 8.00 1.93 6.27
N LEU A 190 6.79 1.68 6.80
CA LEU A 190 6.41 0.38 7.37
C LEU A 190 6.38 -0.75 6.34
N ARG A 191 6.32 -0.44 5.03
CA ARG A 191 6.53 -1.45 3.96
C ARG A 191 7.92 -2.06 4.00
N SER A 192 8.86 -1.42 4.70
CA SER A 192 10.21 -1.94 4.88
C SER A 192 10.31 -3.06 5.93
N ILE A 193 9.26 -3.24 6.73
CA ILE A 193 9.19 -4.27 7.76
C ILE A 193 8.71 -5.59 7.13
N PRO A 194 9.34 -6.74 7.44
CA PRO A 194 8.86 -8.04 6.98
C PRO A 194 7.40 -8.28 7.37
N ARG A 195 6.58 -8.78 6.43
CA ARG A 195 5.12 -8.95 6.60
C ARG A 195 4.71 -9.76 7.84
N GLY A 196 5.49 -10.78 8.20
CA GLY A 196 5.22 -11.61 9.38
C GLY A 196 5.65 -11.00 10.71
N SER A 197 6.31 -9.85 10.71
CA SER A 197 6.82 -9.22 11.94
C SER A 197 5.69 -8.58 12.74
N GLU A 198 5.58 -8.95 14.01
CA GLU A 198 4.69 -8.32 15.00
C GLU A 198 4.92 -6.80 15.12
N LEU A 199 6.12 -6.32 14.81
CA LEU A 199 6.47 -4.90 14.84
C LEU A 199 5.63 -4.04 13.90
N ILE A 200 5.11 -4.60 12.80
CA ILE A 200 4.26 -3.84 11.88
C ILE A 200 2.98 -3.35 12.58
N VAL A 201 2.44 -4.15 13.51
CA VAL A 201 1.23 -3.80 14.27
C VAL A 201 1.53 -2.68 15.26
N VAL A 202 2.69 -2.73 15.91
CA VAL A 202 3.14 -1.63 16.79
C VAL A 202 3.28 -0.34 15.98
N GLY A 203 3.92 -0.40 14.80
CA GLY A 203 4.06 0.74 13.90
C GLY A 203 2.72 1.31 13.41
N TYR A 204 1.76 0.45 13.06
CA TYR A 204 0.41 0.89 12.69
C TYR A 204 -0.30 1.61 13.83
N PHE A 205 -0.21 1.10 15.05
CA PHE A 205 -0.76 1.81 16.20
C PHE A 205 -0.02 3.12 16.48
N SER A 206 1.30 3.20 16.31
CA SER A 206 2.04 4.46 16.43
C SER A 206 1.55 5.52 15.43
N ILE A 207 1.21 5.13 14.20
CA ILE A 207 0.61 6.05 13.21
C ILE A 207 -0.76 6.53 13.70
N ILE A 208 -1.65 5.61 14.09
CA ILE A 208 -2.99 5.96 14.58
C ILE A 208 -2.88 6.89 15.80
N GLU A 209 -2.10 6.52 16.81
CA GLU A 209 -1.86 7.30 18.02
C GLU A 209 -1.34 8.70 17.68
N SER A 210 -0.39 8.82 16.75
CA SER A 210 0.17 10.10 16.33
C SER A 210 -0.86 11.04 15.69
N LEU A 211 -1.91 10.49 15.07
CA LEU A 211 -2.94 11.27 14.40
C LEU A 211 -4.11 11.61 15.34
N VAL A 212 -4.49 10.70 16.23
CA VAL A 212 -5.77 10.82 16.96
C VAL A 212 -5.64 10.99 18.47
N THR A 213 -4.46 10.81 19.06
CA THR A 213 -4.31 10.82 20.53
C THR A 213 -3.45 11.97 21.04
N HIS A 214 -3.71 12.38 22.27
CA HIS A 214 -2.91 13.36 23.02
C HIS A 214 -2.36 12.74 24.32
N PRO A 215 -1.28 13.31 24.90
CA PRO A 215 -0.76 12.85 26.17
C PRO A 215 -1.84 12.86 27.27
N PRO A 216 -2.08 11.74 27.98
CA PRO A 216 -3.11 11.66 29.00
C PRO A 216 -2.95 12.74 30.07
N ARG A 217 -4.04 13.41 30.43
CA ARG A 217 -4.10 14.32 31.56
C ARG A 217 -4.12 13.49 32.85
N LEU A 218 -3.09 13.62 33.67
CA LEU A 218 -2.89 12.82 34.90
C LEU A 218 -4.05 12.89 35.90
N THR A 219 -4.92 13.90 35.77
CA THR A 219 -6.08 14.14 36.64
C THR A 219 -7.34 13.39 36.22
N GLU A 220 -7.39 12.80 35.01
CA GLU A 220 -8.59 12.17 34.46
C GLU A 220 -8.35 10.70 34.12
N THR A 221 -8.97 9.79 34.89
CA THR A 221 -8.82 8.33 34.70
C THR A 221 -9.38 7.83 33.36
N LEU A 222 -10.27 8.60 32.72
CA LEU A 222 -10.86 8.28 31.41
C LEU A 222 -10.03 8.79 30.23
N ASP A 223 -8.90 9.48 30.46
CA ASP A 223 -8.08 10.06 29.39
C ASP A 223 -6.92 9.15 28.93
N SER A 224 -7.03 7.83 29.14
CA SER A 224 -6.02 6.89 28.65
C SER A 224 -5.97 6.83 27.12
N ILE A 225 -4.78 6.61 26.55
CA ILE A 225 -4.57 6.42 25.10
C ILE A 225 -5.52 5.35 24.53
N SER A 226 -5.73 4.25 25.26
CA SER A 226 -6.65 3.18 24.85
C SER A 226 -8.09 3.68 24.72
N HIS A 227 -8.55 4.53 25.64
CA HIS A 227 -9.90 5.08 25.63
C HIS A 227 -10.06 6.11 24.51
N GLN A 228 -9.10 7.02 24.36
CA GLN A 228 -9.06 8.00 23.27
C GLN A 228 -9.12 7.31 21.90
N LEU A 229 -8.22 6.36 21.64
CA LEU A 229 -8.14 5.65 20.36
C LEU A 229 -9.45 4.92 20.05
N ARG A 230 -9.98 4.16 21.01
CA ARG A 230 -11.22 3.40 20.83
C ARG A 230 -12.39 4.29 20.42
N ASN A 231 -12.61 5.37 21.16
CA ASN A 231 -13.76 6.24 20.90
C ASN A 231 -13.59 7.03 19.60
N LYS A 232 -12.40 7.59 19.37
CA LYS A 232 -12.11 8.41 18.18
C LYS A 232 -12.16 7.55 16.90
N MET A 233 -11.57 6.35 16.90
CA MET A 233 -11.61 5.48 15.71
C MET A 233 -13.02 5.01 15.36
N ILE A 234 -13.90 4.78 16.33
CA ILE A 234 -15.31 4.46 16.07
C ILE A 234 -16.04 5.64 15.40
N LEU A 235 -15.76 6.86 15.85
CA LEU A 235 -16.36 8.08 15.27
C LEU A 235 -15.80 8.38 13.88
N LEU A 236 -14.48 8.30 13.72
CA LEU A 236 -13.79 8.50 12.45
C LEU A 236 -14.22 7.48 11.40
N GLY A 237 -14.43 6.22 11.80
CA GLY A 237 -14.96 5.17 10.92
C GLY A 237 -16.31 5.50 10.28
N LYS A 238 -17.09 6.40 10.87
CA LYS A 238 -18.36 6.91 10.27
C LYS A 238 -18.15 7.99 9.21
N ARG A 239 -16.95 8.58 9.14
CA ARG A 239 -16.55 9.64 8.21
C ARG A 239 -15.64 9.14 7.09
N PHE A 240 -15.17 7.90 7.17
CA PHE A 240 -14.37 7.28 6.11
C PHE A 240 -15.16 7.19 4.81
N SER A 241 -14.48 7.49 3.72
CA SER A 241 -15.03 7.45 2.36
C SER A 241 -15.29 6.02 1.91
N ARG A 242 -14.38 5.10 2.24
CA ARG A 242 -14.51 3.66 2.02
C ARG A 242 -14.97 2.99 3.30
N LYS A 243 -16.06 2.22 3.20
CA LYS A 243 -16.60 1.49 4.34
C LYS A 243 -15.75 0.25 4.61
N ILE A 244 -15.07 0.24 5.74
CA ILE A 244 -14.32 -0.92 6.21
C ILE A 244 -15.28 -1.82 7.00
N ASN A 245 -15.56 -3.02 6.52
CA ASN A 245 -16.41 -3.99 7.21
C ASN A 245 -15.56 -4.92 8.12
N PRO A 246 -15.67 -4.83 9.46
CA PRO A 246 -14.91 -5.70 10.36
C PRO A 246 -15.20 -7.19 10.18
N GLU A 247 -16.40 -7.56 9.74
CA GLU A 247 -16.82 -8.96 9.55
C GLU A 247 -16.03 -9.65 8.42
N SER A 248 -15.50 -8.89 7.46
CA SER A 248 -14.61 -9.43 6.43
C SER A 248 -13.27 -9.92 6.99
N TYR A 249 -12.87 -9.44 8.17
CA TYR A 249 -11.59 -9.74 8.79
C TYR A 249 -11.75 -10.65 10.01
N PHE A 250 -12.75 -10.39 10.85
CA PHE A 250 -12.85 -10.93 12.20
C PHE A 250 -14.09 -11.81 12.40
N LEU A 251 -14.15 -12.50 13.54
CA LEU A 251 -15.39 -13.13 13.99
C LEU A 251 -16.37 -12.06 14.50
N PRO A 252 -17.69 -12.33 14.58
CA PRO A 252 -18.66 -11.37 15.10
C PRO A 252 -18.26 -10.81 16.46
N ILE A 253 -18.09 -9.48 16.53
CA ILE A 253 -17.71 -8.72 17.71
C ILE A 253 -18.22 -7.29 17.53
N ASN A 254 -18.68 -6.64 18.61
CA ASN A 254 -19.07 -5.23 18.48
C ASN A 254 -17.84 -4.33 18.35
N THR A 255 -18.01 -3.16 17.72
CA THR A 255 -16.91 -2.28 17.34
C THR A 255 -16.09 -1.78 18.54
N GLU A 256 -16.72 -1.54 19.69
CA GLU A 256 -16.03 -1.09 20.89
C GLU A 256 -15.11 -2.19 21.46
N GLN A 257 -15.62 -3.42 21.55
CA GLN A 257 -14.84 -4.57 21.97
C GLN A 257 -13.73 -4.90 20.97
N LEU A 258 -13.97 -4.71 19.67
CA LEU A 258 -12.97 -4.90 18.63
C LEU A 258 -11.75 -4.01 18.86
N TRP A 259 -11.95 -2.69 18.95
CA TRP A 259 -10.86 -1.75 19.17
C TRP A 259 -10.16 -1.98 20.51
N SER A 260 -10.91 -2.36 21.55
CA SER A 260 -10.34 -2.76 22.84
C SER A 260 -9.41 -3.97 22.70
N LYS A 261 -9.81 -5.00 21.94
CA LYS A 261 -8.97 -6.18 21.68
C LYS A 261 -7.78 -5.88 20.78
N LEU A 262 -7.94 -5.04 19.75
CA LEU A 262 -6.83 -4.64 18.87
C LEU A 262 -5.76 -3.88 19.67
N TYR A 263 -6.16 -2.94 20.52
CA TYR A 263 -5.22 -2.21 21.38
C TYR A 263 -4.58 -3.12 22.43
N GLY A 264 -5.36 -4.02 23.03
CA GLY A 264 -4.84 -5.06 23.93
C GLY A 264 -3.82 -5.98 23.25
N TYR A 265 -4.03 -6.32 21.98
CA TYR A 265 -3.07 -7.08 21.18
C TYR A 265 -1.76 -6.29 20.99
N ARG A 266 -1.84 -5.02 20.59
CA ARG A 266 -0.65 -4.16 20.50
C ARG A 266 0.10 -4.05 21.83
N SER A 267 -0.61 -3.87 22.95
CA SER A 267 0.02 -3.82 24.28
C SER A 267 0.71 -5.15 24.62
N CYS A 268 0.09 -6.29 24.30
CA CYS A 268 0.68 -7.62 24.44
C CYS A 268 2.03 -7.71 23.71
N LEU A 269 2.08 -7.27 22.45
CA LEU A 269 3.30 -7.25 21.64
C LEU A 269 4.37 -6.31 22.20
N ALA A 270 3.99 -5.09 22.59
CA ALA A 270 4.92 -4.10 23.13
C ALA A 270 5.59 -4.55 24.44
N HIS A 271 4.92 -5.39 25.23
CA HIS A 271 5.47 -5.99 26.44
C HIS A 271 6.15 -7.37 26.21
N GLY A 272 6.31 -7.80 24.97
CA GLY A 272 6.98 -9.07 24.62
C GLY A 272 6.18 -10.31 25.01
N SER A 273 4.88 -10.18 25.25
CA SER A 273 4.00 -11.29 25.60
C SER A 273 3.46 -11.99 24.33
N LYS A 274 3.27 -13.31 24.40
CA LYS A 274 2.70 -14.07 23.29
C LYS A 274 1.19 -13.97 23.25
N ALA A 275 0.64 -13.45 22.15
CA ALA A 275 -0.80 -13.38 21.96
C ALA A 275 -1.44 -14.77 21.77
N ASN A 276 -2.59 -14.98 22.41
CA ASN A 276 -3.36 -16.22 22.30
C ASN A 276 -4.64 -16.02 21.48
N PHE A 277 -4.58 -16.39 20.20
CA PHE A 277 -5.70 -16.38 19.26
C PHE A 277 -6.70 -17.53 19.44
N GLN A 278 -6.45 -18.47 20.36
CA GLN A 278 -7.43 -19.51 20.73
C GLN A 278 -8.31 -19.09 21.90
N ASN A 279 -7.97 -17.98 22.58
CA ASN A 279 -8.71 -17.49 23.74
C ASN A 279 -8.93 -15.97 23.65
N ASN A 280 -8.12 -15.18 24.36
CA ASN A 280 -8.35 -13.73 24.55
C ASN A 280 -8.46 -12.94 23.24
N PHE A 281 -7.75 -13.37 22.18
CA PHE A 281 -7.77 -12.73 20.86
C PHE A 281 -8.50 -13.55 19.79
N ARG A 282 -9.30 -14.56 20.17
CA ARG A 282 -10.02 -15.44 19.22
C ARG A 282 -10.83 -14.69 18.18
N ALA A 283 -11.49 -13.59 18.59
CA ALA A 283 -12.27 -12.78 17.66
C ALA A 283 -11.42 -12.18 16.52
N LEU A 284 -10.14 -11.92 16.75
CA LEU A 284 -9.22 -11.31 15.79
C LEU A 284 -8.65 -12.31 14.77
N LYS A 285 -8.90 -13.62 14.94
CA LYS A 285 -8.39 -14.74 14.14
C LYS A 285 -6.87 -14.90 14.16
N ASN A 286 -6.12 -14.01 13.52
CA ASN A 286 -4.66 -14.07 13.39
C ASN A 286 -4.06 -12.68 13.10
N GLN A 287 -2.73 -12.59 13.09
CA GLN A 287 -2.03 -11.34 12.82
C GLN A 287 -2.30 -10.79 11.42
N ASP A 288 -2.35 -11.63 10.38
CA ASP A 288 -2.53 -11.17 9.00
C ASP A 288 -3.86 -10.41 8.83
N MET A 289 -4.93 -10.89 9.46
CA MET A 289 -6.23 -10.21 9.48
C MET A 289 -6.17 -8.87 10.23
N ILE A 290 -5.42 -8.81 11.35
CA ILE A 290 -5.19 -7.56 12.09
C ILE A 290 -4.44 -6.55 11.23
N VAL A 291 -3.35 -6.97 10.59
CA VAL A 291 -2.51 -6.14 9.72
C VAL A 291 -3.34 -5.60 8.56
N ALA A 292 -4.11 -6.46 7.88
CA ALA A 292 -4.97 -6.05 6.77
C ALA A 292 -6.04 -5.04 7.22
N PHE A 293 -6.73 -5.30 8.33
CA PHE A 293 -7.75 -4.38 8.86
C PHE A 293 -7.16 -3.03 9.28
N LEU A 294 -6.07 -3.04 10.05
CA LEU A 294 -5.41 -1.81 10.51
C LEU A 294 -4.90 -0.97 9.34
N LYS A 295 -4.34 -1.62 8.33
CA LYS A 295 -3.85 -0.95 7.13
C LYS A 295 -4.97 -0.19 6.42
N GLU A 296 -6.12 -0.82 6.18
CA GLU A 296 -7.25 -0.14 5.53
C GLU A 296 -7.78 1.02 6.39
N ASN A 297 -7.82 0.87 7.72
CA ASN A 297 -8.21 1.97 8.62
C ASN A 297 -7.21 3.13 8.56
N ILE A 298 -5.91 2.85 8.47
CA ILE A 298 -4.87 3.88 8.36
C ILE A 298 -4.97 4.60 7.01
N LYS A 299 -5.19 3.88 5.90
CA LYS A 299 -5.39 4.53 4.60
C LYS A 299 -6.51 5.56 4.66
N GLU A 300 -7.69 5.17 5.18
CA GLU A 300 -8.82 6.08 5.33
C GLU A 300 -8.54 7.23 6.31
N LEU A 301 -7.87 6.93 7.43
CA LEU A 301 -7.50 7.95 8.40
C LEU A 301 -6.54 8.98 7.81
N LEU A 302 -5.54 8.56 7.03
CA LEU A 302 -4.59 9.45 6.36
C LEU A 302 -5.30 10.29 5.28
N LEU A 303 -6.16 9.68 4.46
CA LEU A 303 -6.94 10.41 3.47
C LEU A 303 -7.81 11.49 4.13
N LEU A 304 -8.54 11.14 5.20
CA LEU A 304 -9.34 12.09 5.96
C LEU A 304 -8.47 13.18 6.61
N SER A 305 -7.27 12.84 7.09
CA SER A 305 -6.34 13.78 7.71
C SER A 305 -5.81 14.80 6.70
N MET A 306 -5.41 14.37 5.51
CA MET A 306 -4.96 15.29 4.47
C MET A 306 -6.11 16.15 3.95
N GLN A 307 -7.33 15.60 3.86
CA GLN A 307 -8.50 16.33 3.39
C GLN A 307 -9.03 17.34 4.41
N GLN A 308 -8.97 17.01 5.71
CA GLN A 308 -9.55 17.80 6.80
C GLN A 308 -8.56 17.91 7.99
N PRO A 309 -7.39 18.57 7.80
CA PRO A 309 -6.31 18.54 8.78
C PRO A 309 -6.66 19.23 10.10
N GLU A 310 -7.38 20.37 10.04
CA GLU A 310 -7.87 21.09 11.23
C GLU A 310 -8.81 20.22 12.07
N PHE A 311 -9.77 19.53 11.44
CA PHE A 311 -10.69 18.63 12.13
C PHE A 311 -9.96 17.50 12.88
N ILE A 312 -8.94 16.89 12.26
CA ILE A 312 -8.15 15.84 12.91
C ILE A 312 -7.33 16.41 14.06
N ASN A 313 -6.73 17.58 13.89
CA ASN A 313 -5.99 18.26 14.94
C ASN A 313 -6.88 18.62 16.14
N ASP A 314 -8.09 19.10 15.91
CA ASP A 314 -9.04 19.42 16.97
C ASP A 314 -9.55 18.16 17.67
N LEU A 315 -9.90 17.11 16.90
CA LEU A 315 -10.26 15.82 17.46
C LEU A 315 -9.12 15.23 18.30
N LYS A 316 -7.87 15.41 17.88
CA LYS A 316 -6.69 14.96 18.62
C LYS A 316 -6.57 15.65 19.98
N LYS A 317 -6.96 16.92 20.12
CA LYS A 317 -6.88 17.70 21.36
C LYS A 317 -8.01 17.43 22.37
N CYS A 318 -9.12 16.88 21.89
CA CYS A 318 -10.27 16.45 22.70
C CYS A 318 -9.97 15.17 23.47
#